data_AF-A0A2U1AXM9-F1
#
_entry.id   AF-A0A2U1AXM9-F1
#
_cell.length_a   1.000
_cell.length_b   1.000
_cell.length_c   1.000
_cell.angle_alpha   90.00
_cell.angle_beta   90.00
_cell.angle_gamma   90.00
#
_symmetry.space_group_name_H-M   'P 1'
#
loop_
_entity.id
_entity.type
_entity.pdbx_description
1 polymer ?
#
loop_
_entity_poly.entity_id
_entity_poly.type
_entity_poly.pdbx_seq_one_letter_code
_entity_poly.pdbx_strand_id
1 'polypeptide(L)'
;MNRREAIAAVGWVLGGTLVSAELLVSCTSKPARVNDLFDEAQVIFLDEVGETILPATSTPGAKAANVGAFMAVMVQDCYKKEDQQVFLDGLKKLDEASEKKFNKGFLKLDTGQRTTLLRELDEEQKAYMASKQPEEPSHYFRMMKELTMLGFFSSEVGATQALRYIETPGKYDGCMDYKKGDRAWAT
;
A
#
# COMPACT_ATOMS: atom_id res chain seq x y z
N MET A 1 10.03 60.65 16.93
CA MET A 1 9.74 59.32 16.38
C MET A 1 11.00 58.78 15.71
N ASN A 2 11.65 57.77 16.30
CA ASN A 2 12.91 57.25 15.81
C ASN A 2 12.68 56.36 14.60
N ARG A 3 13.29 56.73 13.46
CA ARG A 3 13.13 56.03 12.17
C ARG A 3 13.48 54.55 12.24
N ARG A 4 14.39 54.18 13.16
CA ARG A 4 14.82 52.79 13.39
C ARG A 4 13.77 51.95 14.10
N GLU A 5 13.00 52.52 15.02
CA GLU A 5 11.91 51.81 15.72
C GLU A 5 10.74 51.55 14.79
N ALA A 6 10.43 52.51 13.90
CA ALA A 6 9.39 52.35 12.89
C ALA A 6 9.72 51.24 11.88
N ILE A 7 10.97 51.16 11.42
CA ILE A 7 11.41 50.10 10.49
C ILE A 7 11.43 48.73 11.17
N ALA A 8 11.86 48.66 12.44
CA ALA A 8 11.82 47.41 13.21
C ALA A 8 10.39 46.92 13.44
N ALA A 9 9.46 47.83 13.78
CA ALA A 9 8.05 47.49 13.99
C ALA A 9 7.37 46.99 12.71
N VAL A 10 7.67 47.61 11.55
CA VAL A 10 7.14 47.18 10.25
C VAL A 10 7.72 45.81 9.84
N GLY A 11 9.00 45.56 10.13
CA GLY A 11 9.64 44.26 9.88
C GLY A 11 9.04 43.11 10.69
N TRP A 12 8.67 43.35 11.95
CA TRP A 12 7.97 42.35 12.78
C TRP A 12 6.55 42.06 12.30
N VAL A 13 5.81 43.09 11.86
CA VAL A 13 4.43 42.94 11.37
C VAL A 13 4.38 42.21 10.03
N LEU A 14 5.30 42.50 9.11
CA LEU A 14 5.34 41.86 7.78
C LEU A 14 6.06 40.50 7.78
N GLY A 15 7.06 40.32 8.64
CA GLY A 15 7.78 39.05 8.78
C GLY A 15 6.96 37.97 9.50
N GLY A 16 6.12 38.35 10.47
CA GLY A 16 5.26 37.42 11.20
C GLY A 16 4.13 36.82 10.36
N THR A 17 3.61 37.54 9.36
CA THR A 17 2.46 37.11 8.56
C THR A 17 2.79 36.08 7.48
N LEU A 18 4.04 36.06 6.99
CA LEU A 18 4.45 35.15 5.92
C LEU A 18 4.73 33.73 6.43
N VAL A 19 5.24 33.59 7.66
CA VAL A 19 5.55 32.28 8.26
C VAL A 19 4.31 31.58 8.82
N SER A 20 3.25 32.32 9.17
CA SER A 20 2.02 31.73 9.73
C SER A 20 1.11 31.08 8.68
N ALA A 21 1.12 31.54 7.43
CA ALA A 21 0.17 31.07 6.42
C ALA A 21 0.45 29.62 5.99
N GLU A 22 1.72 29.26 5.76
CA GLU A 22 2.06 27.89 5.33
C GLU A 22 1.88 26.86 6.46
N LEU A 23 2.17 27.25 7.71
CA LEU A 23 1.93 26.39 8.87
C LEU A 23 0.43 26.16 9.13
N LEU A 24 -0.41 27.17 8.91
CA LEU A 24 -1.87 27.07 9.10
C LEU A 24 -2.54 26.27 7.97
N VAL A 25 -2.07 26.39 6.72
CA VAL A 25 -2.58 25.59 5.58
C VAL A 25 -2.22 24.12 5.76
N SER A 26 -1.02 23.80 6.27
CA SER A 26 -0.62 22.42 6.57
C SER A 26 -1.46 21.76 7.68
N CYS A 27 -2.09 22.53 8.58
CA CYS A 27 -2.95 22.02 9.64
C CYS A 27 -4.44 21.91 9.24
N THR A 28 -4.84 22.40 8.06
CA THR A 28 -6.24 22.41 7.60
C THR A 28 -6.50 21.80 6.22
N SER A 29 -5.45 21.47 5.45
CA SER A 29 -5.61 20.74 4.19
C SER A 29 -6.02 19.29 4.44
N LYS A 30 -7.18 18.89 3.92
CA LYS A 30 -7.54 17.46 3.82
C LYS A 30 -6.52 16.76 2.92
N PRO A 31 -6.13 15.51 3.23
CA PRO A 31 -5.24 14.76 2.36
C PRO A 31 -5.86 14.62 0.98
N ALA A 32 -5.03 14.71 -0.07
CA ALA A 32 -5.47 14.55 -1.44
C ALA A 32 -6.12 13.16 -1.59
N ARG A 33 -7.35 13.15 -2.10
CA ARG A 33 -8.15 11.93 -2.26
C ARG A 33 -7.82 11.27 -3.57
N VAL A 34 -7.60 9.96 -3.52
CA VAL A 34 -7.46 9.12 -4.71
C VAL A 34 -8.84 8.73 -5.22
N ASN A 35 -9.77 8.44 -4.30
CA ASN A 35 -11.16 8.18 -4.60
C ASN A 35 -12.07 8.43 -3.37
N ASP A 36 -13.31 7.93 -3.38
CA ASP A 36 -14.29 8.15 -2.31
C ASP A 36 -13.95 7.41 -1.02
N LEU A 37 -13.06 6.41 -1.06
CA LEU A 37 -12.63 5.62 0.09
C LEU A 37 -11.20 5.95 0.55
N PHE A 38 -10.26 6.15 -0.38
CA PHE A 38 -8.83 6.23 -0.11
C PHE A 38 -8.21 7.60 -0.39
N ASP A 39 -7.24 7.98 0.44
CA ASP A 39 -6.33 9.11 0.21
C ASP A 39 -4.93 8.65 -0.24
N GLU A 40 -4.10 9.60 -0.66
CA GLU A 40 -2.74 9.32 -1.14
C GLU A 40 -1.86 8.64 -0.09
N ALA A 41 -2.00 9.00 1.19
CA ALA A 41 -1.21 8.41 2.27
C ALA A 41 -1.56 6.93 2.48
N GLN A 42 -2.84 6.59 2.37
CA GLN A 42 -3.33 5.21 2.42
C GLN A 42 -2.85 4.40 1.21
N VAL A 43 -2.78 4.99 0.02
CA VAL A 43 -2.21 4.32 -1.16
C VAL A 43 -0.72 4.04 -0.98
N ILE A 44 0.05 5.02 -0.48
CA ILE A 44 1.48 4.82 -0.16
C ILE A 44 1.66 3.72 0.89
N PHE A 45 0.79 3.69 1.91
CA PHE A 45 0.79 2.63 2.91
C PHE A 45 0.58 1.25 2.28
N LEU A 46 -0.40 1.11 1.40
CA LEU A 46 -0.71 -0.14 0.70
C LEU A 46 0.42 -0.56 -0.24
N ASP A 47 1.10 0.39 -0.89
CA ASP A 47 2.30 0.11 -1.69
C ASP A 47 3.44 -0.48 -0.84
N GLU A 48 3.68 0.06 0.36
CA GLU A 48 4.71 -0.49 1.27
C GLU A 48 4.32 -1.86 1.84
N VAL A 49 3.02 -2.10 2.07
CA VAL A 49 2.51 -3.44 2.42
C VAL A 49 2.75 -4.40 1.27
N GLY A 50 2.37 -4.01 0.05
CA GLY A 50 2.56 -4.82 -1.16
C GLY A 50 4.03 -5.13 -1.42
N GLU A 51 4.91 -4.13 -1.32
CA GLU A 51 6.36 -4.29 -1.49
C GLU A 51 6.96 -5.22 -0.42
N THR A 52 6.43 -5.19 0.80
CA THR A 52 6.89 -6.13 1.84
C THR A 52 6.44 -7.56 1.54
N ILE A 53 5.25 -7.75 0.96
CA ILE A 53 4.72 -9.07 0.57
C ILE A 53 5.48 -9.62 -0.65
N LEU A 54 5.76 -8.79 -1.63
CA LEU A 54 6.46 -9.14 -2.86
C LEU A 54 7.55 -8.09 -3.17
N PRO A 55 8.71 -8.19 -2.50
CA PRO A 55 9.78 -7.21 -2.64
C PRO A 55 10.51 -7.36 -3.97
N ALA A 56 11.10 -6.26 -4.43
CA ALA A 56 12.02 -6.29 -5.56
C ALA A 56 13.19 -7.25 -5.31
N THR A 57 13.48 -8.09 -6.29
CA THR A 57 14.63 -9.01 -6.28
C THR A 57 15.40 -8.88 -7.60
N SER A 58 15.45 -9.93 -8.41
CA SER A 58 15.89 -9.88 -9.81
C SER A 58 14.82 -9.33 -10.75
N THR A 59 13.61 -9.13 -10.25
CA THR A 59 12.46 -8.53 -10.92
C THR A 59 11.92 -7.39 -10.06
N PRO A 60 11.19 -6.42 -10.64
CA PRO A 60 10.57 -5.37 -9.85
C PRO A 60 9.59 -5.93 -8.81
N GLY A 61 9.44 -5.23 -7.69
CA GLY A 61 8.51 -5.58 -6.60
C GLY A 61 7.11 -5.02 -6.82
N ALA A 62 6.20 -5.31 -5.89
CA ALA A 62 4.80 -4.92 -6.00
C ALA A 62 4.60 -3.41 -6.16
N LYS A 63 5.38 -2.59 -5.45
CA LYS A 63 5.25 -1.13 -5.52
C LYS A 63 5.59 -0.58 -6.90
N ALA A 64 6.48 -1.24 -7.64
CA ALA A 64 6.78 -0.86 -9.02
C ALA A 64 5.58 -1.05 -9.97
N ALA A 65 4.61 -1.87 -9.58
CA ALA A 65 3.34 -2.06 -10.29
C ALA A 65 2.19 -1.18 -9.75
N ASN A 66 2.47 -0.23 -8.84
CA ASN A 66 1.47 0.67 -8.26
C ASN A 66 0.27 -0.08 -7.62
N VAL A 67 0.57 -1.16 -6.90
CA VAL A 67 -0.45 -2.06 -6.33
C VAL A 67 -1.35 -1.36 -5.31
N GLY A 68 -0.89 -0.32 -4.62
CA GLY A 68 -1.71 0.46 -3.70
C GLY A 68 -2.86 1.20 -4.41
N ALA A 69 -2.58 1.81 -5.56
CA ALA A 69 -3.61 2.46 -6.37
C ALA A 69 -4.59 1.43 -6.95
N PHE A 70 -4.07 0.27 -7.41
CA PHE A 70 -4.90 -0.84 -7.84
C PHE A 70 -5.86 -1.32 -6.74
N MET A 71 -5.36 -1.51 -5.51
CA MET A 71 -6.19 -1.89 -4.35
C MET A 71 -7.29 -0.86 -4.10
N ALA A 72 -6.98 0.43 -4.15
CA ALA A 72 -7.96 1.49 -3.91
C ALA A 72 -9.12 1.43 -4.91
N VAL A 73 -8.84 1.20 -6.19
CA VAL A 73 -9.86 1.03 -7.25
C VAL A 73 -10.66 -0.26 -7.02
N MET A 74 -9.98 -1.39 -6.83
CA MET A 74 -10.64 -2.69 -6.67
C MET A 74 -11.57 -2.72 -5.45
N VAL A 75 -11.14 -2.18 -4.32
CA VAL A 75 -11.97 -2.14 -3.10
C VAL A 75 -13.16 -1.22 -3.28
N GLN A 76 -13.00 -0.07 -3.94
CA GLN A 76 -14.13 0.84 -4.16
C GLN A 76 -15.17 0.26 -5.12
N ASP A 77 -14.72 -0.29 -6.25
CA ASP A 77 -15.59 -0.57 -7.38
C ASP A 77 -16.12 -2.01 -7.37
N CYS A 78 -15.40 -2.94 -6.73
CA CYS A 78 -15.73 -4.38 -6.78
C CYS A 78 -16.16 -4.98 -5.44
N TYR A 79 -15.90 -4.33 -4.29
CA TYR A 79 -16.25 -4.90 -2.99
C TYR A 79 -17.59 -4.39 -2.47
N LYS A 80 -18.26 -5.22 -1.67
CA LYS A 80 -19.46 -4.80 -0.95
C LYS A 80 -19.08 -3.84 0.18
N LYS A 81 -20.05 -3.07 0.69
CA LYS A 81 -19.80 -2.07 1.74
C LYS A 81 -19.24 -2.68 3.02
N GLU A 82 -19.65 -3.88 3.35
CA GLU A 82 -19.18 -4.63 4.52
C GLU A 82 -17.69 -4.98 4.37
N ASP A 83 -17.30 -5.47 3.19
CA ASP A 83 -15.91 -5.82 2.88
C ASP A 83 -15.01 -4.58 2.74
N GLN A 84 -15.55 -3.47 2.20
CA GLN A 84 -14.86 -2.18 2.18
C GLN A 84 -14.51 -1.74 3.61
N GLN A 85 -15.45 -1.86 4.54
CA GLN A 85 -15.22 -1.49 5.94
C GLN A 85 -14.16 -2.38 6.59
N VAL A 86 -14.21 -3.70 6.37
CA VAL A 86 -13.20 -4.64 6.86
C VAL A 86 -11.80 -4.28 6.35
N PHE A 87 -11.69 -3.92 5.07
CA PHE A 87 -10.42 -3.49 4.48
C PHE A 87 -9.91 -2.20 5.11
N LEU A 88 -10.76 -1.16 5.21
CA LEU A 88 -10.40 0.15 5.78
C LEU A 88 -10.00 0.05 7.25
N ASP A 89 -10.72 -0.75 8.06
CA ASP A 89 -10.33 -1.03 9.44
C ASP A 89 -9.04 -1.84 9.51
N GLY A 90 -8.79 -2.68 8.51
CA GLY A 90 -7.54 -3.40 8.33
C GLY A 90 -6.30 -2.51 8.24
N LEU A 91 -6.39 -1.36 7.56
CA LEU A 91 -5.28 -0.40 7.48
C LEU A 91 -4.89 0.09 8.89
N LYS A 92 -5.88 0.43 9.72
CA LYS A 92 -5.67 0.88 11.09
C LYS A 92 -5.12 -0.25 11.96
N LYS A 93 -5.73 -1.43 11.91
CA LYS A 93 -5.30 -2.61 12.68
C LYS A 93 -3.85 -3.00 12.38
N LEU A 94 -3.41 -2.89 11.13
CA LEU A 94 -2.03 -3.17 10.76
C LEU A 94 -1.06 -2.15 11.38
N ASP A 95 -1.40 -0.87 11.31
CA ASP A 95 -0.58 0.19 11.91
C ASP A 95 -0.54 0.09 13.45
N GLU A 96 -1.67 -0.20 14.09
CA GLU A 96 -1.77 -0.49 15.53
C GLU A 96 -0.94 -1.72 15.93
N ALA A 97 -0.95 -2.79 15.12
CA ALA A 97 -0.13 -3.98 15.35
C ALA A 97 1.37 -3.65 15.24
N SER A 98 1.75 -2.75 14.33
CA SER A 98 3.11 -2.22 14.23
C SER A 98 3.50 -1.43 15.48
N GLU A 99 2.64 -0.52 15.93
CA GLU A 99 2.89 0.29 17.13
C GLU A 99 3.00 -0.58 18.39
N LYS A 100 2.08 -1.52 18.58
CA LYS A 100 2.07 -2.44 19.72
C LYS A 100 3.36 -3.27 19.80
N LYS A 101 3.91 -3.66 18.66
CA LYS A 101 5.07 -4.55 18.61
C LYS A 101 6.41 -3.83 18.62
N PHE A 102 6.50 -2.70 17.92
CA PHE A 102 7.77 -2.02 17.66
C PHE A 102 7.79 -0.57 18.14
N ASN A 103 6.70 -0.06 18.73
CA ASN A 103 6.50 1.33 19.16
C ASN A 103 6.72 2.34 18.01
N LYS A 104 6.39 1.94 16.78
CA LYS A 104 6.51 2.72 15.55
C LYS A 104 5.36 2.37 14.62
N GLY A 105 4.79 3.36 13.93
CA GLY A 105 3.87 3.09 12.82
C GLY A 105 4.56 2.32 11.69
N PHE A 106 3.78 1.59 10.90
CA PHE A 106 4.25 0.63 9.90
C PHE A 106 5.22 1.25 8.88
N LEU A 107 4.90 2.46 8.41
CA LEU A 107 5.75 3.19 7.46
C LEU A 107 7.15 3.52 8.03
N LYS A 108 7.30 3.59 9.35
CA LYS A 108 8.57 3.89 10.04
C LYS A 108 9.38 2.64 10.42
N LEU A 109 8.86 1.45 10.16
CA LEU A 109 9.58 0.19 10.36
C LEU A 109 10.64 -0.01 9.29
N ASP A 110 11.74 -0.67 9.66
CA ASP A 110 12.69 -1.20 8.68
C ASP A 110 12.15 -2.48 7.98
N THR A 111 12.79 -2.88 6.88
CA THR A 111 12.36 -4.03 6.06
C THR A 111 12.25 -5.34 6.85
N GLY A 112 13.16 -5.58 7.80
CA GLY A 112 13.15 -6.78 8.63
C GLY A 112 11.98 -6.77 9.63
N GLN A 113 11.71 -5.62 10.24
CA GLN A 113 10.55 -5.41 11.11
C GLN A 113 9.23 -5.57 10.36
N ARG A 114 9.09 -4.97 9.16
CA ARG A 114 7.88 -5.12 8.33
C ARG A 114 7.64 -6.58 7.94
N THR A 115 8.68 -7.26 7.45
CA THR A 115 8.60 -8.69 7.08
C THR A 115 8.18 -9.54 8.28
N THR A 116 8.73 -9.25 9.46
CA THR A 116 8.40 -9.97 10.70
C THR A 116 6.94 -9.77 11.09
N LEU A 117 6.43 -8.53 11.01
CA LEU A 117 5.03 -8.22 11.29
C LEU A 117 4.09 -8.92 10.31
N LEU A 118 4.32 -8.74 9.00
CA LEU A 118 3.42 -9.26 7.98
C LEU A 118 3.40 -10.79 7.94
N ARG A 119 4.52 -11.46 8.30
CA ARG A 119 4.55 -12.91 8.43
C ARG A 119 3.67 -13.41 9.58
N GLU A 120 3.64 -12.72 10.71
CA GLU A 120 2.76 -13.08 11.81
C GLU A 120 1.29 -12.84 11.48
N LEU A 121 0.98 -11.72 10.81
CA LEU A 121 -0.36 -11.46 10.29
C LEU A 121 -0.78 -12.50 9.23
N ASP A 122 0.15 -13.04 8.45
CA ASP A 122 -0.11 -14.13 7.51
C ASP A 122 -0.47 -15.43 8.21
N GLU A 123 0.21 -15.76 9.31
CA GLU A 123 -0.12 -16.96 10.09
C GLU A 123 -1.44 -16.80 10.85
N GLU A 124 -1.69 -15.61 11.43
CA GLU A 124 -2.96 -15.27 12.06
C GLU A 124 -4.13 -15.40 11.08
N GLN A 125 -4.02 -14.80 9.89
CA GLN A 125 -5.09 -14.89 8.90
C GLN A 125 -5.30 -16.32 8.43
N LYS A 126 -4.23 -17.12 8.22
CA LYS A 126 -4.39 -18.54 7.82
C LYS A 126 -5.17 -19.32 8.87
N ALA A 127 -4.83 -19.14 10.15
CA ALA A 127 -5.51 -19.81 11.24
C ALA A 127 -6.98 -19.38 11.30
N TYR A 128 -7.26 -18.08 11.21
CA TYR A 128 -8.62 -17.56 11.18
C TYR A 128 -9.43 -18.11 10.00
N MET A 129 -8.89 -18.04 8.78
CA MET A 129 -9.59 -18.48 7.57
C MET A 129 -9.85 -19.99 7.56
N ALA A 130 -9.06 -20.79 8.28
CA ALA A 130 -9.26 -22.23 8.42
C ALA A 130 -10.40 -22.60 9.37
N SER A 131 -10.72 -21.75 10.36
CA SER A 131 -11.74 -22.03 11.38
C SER A 131 -12.97 -21.13 11.32
N LYS A 132 -12.96 -20.07 10.50
CA LYS A 132 -14.06 -19.11 10.42
C LYS A 132 -15.35 -19.76 9.92
N GLN A 133 -16.48 -19.24 10.36
CA GLN A 133 -17.78 -19.59 9.79
C GLN A 133 -17.96 -18.93 8.41
N PRO A 134 -18.82 -19.50 7.54
CA PRO A 134 -19.10 -18.94 6.21
C PRO A 134 -19.59 -17.49 6.24
N GLU A 135 -20.32 -17.10 7.29
CA GLU A 135 -20.92 -15.77 7.45
C GLU A 135 -19.93 -14.72 7.96
N GLU A 136 -18.79 -15.15 8.52
CA GLU A 136 -17.78 -14.22 9.02
C GLU A 136 -16.97 -13.62 7.86
N PRO A 137 -16.64 -12.31 7.92
CA PRO A 137 -15.88 -11.65 6.88
C PRO A 137 -14.48 -12.26 6.73
N SER A 138 -13.87 -12.06 5.57
CA SER A 138 -12.46 -12.42 5.37
C SER A 138 -11.55 -11.59 6.27
N HIS A 139 -10.41 -12.16 6.67
CA HIS A 139 -9.40 -11.39 7.40
C HIS A 139 -8.84 -10.27 6.52
N TYR A 140 -8.71 -9.05 7.04
CA TYR A 140 -8.25 -7.89 6.27
C TYR A 140 -6.89 -8.12 5.59
N PHE A 141 -5.94 -8.75 6.29
CA PHE A 141 -4.62 -9.04 5.72
C PHE A 141 -4.67 -10.07 4.57
N ARG A 142 -5.65 -11.00 4.60
CA ARG A 142 -5.90 -11.91 3.48
C ARG A 142 -6.28 -11.12 2.23
N MET A 143 -7.18 -10.14 2.38
CA MET A 143 -7.65 -9.29 1.28
C MET A 143 -6.49 -8.45 0.69
N MET A 144 -5.67 -7.81 1.54
CA MET A 144 -4.48 -7.06 1.10
C MET A 144 -3.49 -7.94 0.34
N LYS A 145 -3.24 -9.15 0.84
CA LYS A 145 -2.32 -10.10 0.22
C LYS A 145 -2.83 -10.60 -1.13
N GLU A 146 -4.11 -10.95 -1.22
CA GLU A 146 -4.72 -11.38 -2.49
C GLU A 146 -4.70 -10.26 -3.53
N LEU A 147 -5.07 -9.03 -3.15
CA LEU A 147 -5.02 -7.88 -4.05
C LEU A 147 -3.58 -7.52 -4.45
N THR A 148 -2.59 -7.74 -3.59
CA THR A 148 -1.17 -7.55 -3.94
C THR A 148 -0.78 -8.52 -5.06
N MET A 149 -1.12 -9.80 -4.90
CA MET A 149 -0.80 -10.83 -5.88
C MET A 149 -1.55 -10.58 -7.19
N LEU A 150 -2.85 -10.29 -7.11
CA LEU A 150 -3.67 -10.00 -8.28
C LEU A 150 -3.17 -8.76 -9.02
N GLY A 151 -2.98 -7.64 -8.31
CA GLY A 151 -2.52 -6.38 -8.89
C GLY A 151 -1.15 -6.50 -9.53
N PHE A 152 -0.20 -7.19 -8.88
CA PHE A 152 1.12 -7.36 -9.45
C PHE A 152 1.10 -8.26 -10.69
N PHE A 153 0.51 -9.46 -10.62
CA PHE A 153 0.57 -10.42 -11.73
C PHE A 153 -0.36 -10.08 -12.90
N SER A 154 -1.29 -9.14 -12.74
CA SER A 154 -2.07 -8.56 -13.85
C SER A 154 -1.47 -7.26 -14.40
N SER A 155 -0.41 -6.73 -13.80
CA SER A 155 0.29 -5.55 -14.31
C SER A 155 1.25 -5.91 -15.45
N GLU A 156 1.58 -4.92 -16.29
CA GLU A 156 2.62 -5.07 -17.33
C GLU A 156 3.94 -5.54 -16.73
N VAL A 157 4.34 -4.98 -15.59
CA VAL A 157 5.58 -5.32 -14.89
C VAL A 157 5.58 -6.79 -14.45
N GLY A 158 4.50 -7.24 -13.82
CA GLY A 158 4.36 -8.64 -13.40
C GLY A 158 4.30 -9.59 -14.59
N ALA A 159 3.48 -9.30 -15.60
CA ALA A 159 3.29 -10.17 -16.75
C ALA A 159 4.54 -10.31 -17.62
N THR A 160 5.26 -9.21 -17.87
CA THR A 160 6.39 -9.18 -18.83
C THR A 160 7.76 -9.37 -18.18
N GLN A 161 7.93 -8.94 -16.92
CA GLN A 161 9.23 -8.98 -16.24
C GLN A 161 9.31 -10.04 -15.15
N ALA A 162 8.22 -10.31 -14.42
CA ALA A 162 8.21 -11.40 -13.43
C ALA A 162 7.78 -12.75 -14.03
N LEU A 163 6.91 -12.72 -15.03
CA LEU A 163 6.41 -13.87 -15.76
C LEU A 163 6.95 -13.88 -17.20
N ARG A 164 6.54 -14.90 -17.96
CA ARG A 164 6.77 -15.02 -19.40
C ARG A 164 5.50 -14.64 -20.14
N TYR A 165 5.50 -13.49 -20.78
CA TYR A 165 4.38 -13.06 -21.61
C TYR A 165 4.62 -13.42 -23.08
N ILE A 166 3.61 -14.00 -23.72
CA ILE A 166 3.53 -14.16 -25.18
C ILE A 166 2.20 -13.54 -25.61
N GLU A 167 2.26 -12.49 -26.43
CA GLU A 167 1.09 -11.76 -26.90
C GLU A 167 0.10 -12.66 -27.68
N THR A 168 0.62 -13.57 -28.49
CA THR A 168 -0.20 -14.53 -29.25
C THR A 168 0.26 -15.95 -28.94
N PRO A 169 -0.29 -16.60 -27.90
CA PRO A 169 0.07 -17.98 -27.59
C PRO A 169 -0.32 -18.88 -28.77
N GLY A 170 0.65 -19.66 -29.24
CA GLY A 170 0.42 -20.68 -30.27
C GLY A 170 -0.31 -21.90 -29.71
N LYS A 171 -0.01 -23.07 -30.28
CA LYS A 171 -0.52 -24.34 -29.76
C LYS A 171 0.01 -24.61 -28.34
N TYR A 172 -0.84 -25.16 -27.47
CA TYR A 172 -0.40 -25.69 -26.17
C TYR A 172 0.59 -26.85 -26.35
N ASP A 173 1.74 -26.74 -25.71
CA ASP A 173 2.76 -27.79 -25.63
C ASP A 173 3.00 -28.19 -24.17
N GLY A 174 2.44 -29.35 -23.79
CA GLY A 174 2.58 -29.90 -22.45
C GLY A 174 3.94 -30.55 -22.16
N CYS A 175 4.78 -30.75 -23.18
CA CYS A 175 6.09 -31.39 -23.06
C CYS A 175 7.25 -30.40 -23.27
N MET A 176 6.99 -29.10 -23.08
CA MET A 176 8.01 -28.07 -23.21
C MET A 176 9.15 -28.28 -22.21
N ASP A 177 10.38 -28.14 -22.68
CA ASP A 177 11.58 -28.27 -21.83
C ASP A 177 11.55 -27.25 -20.68
N TYR A 178 11.55 -27.75 -19.45
CA TYR A 178 11.68 -26.92 -18.25
C TYR A 178 13.14 -26.88 -17.79
N LYS A 179 13.70 -25.68 -17.66
CA LYS A 179 14.98 -25.48 -16.98
C LYS A 179 14.72 -24.98 -15.57
N LYS A 180 15.45 -25.52 -14.59
CA LYS A 180 15.35 -25.05 -13.20
C LYS A 180 15.63 -23.54 -13.14
N GLY A 181 14.68 -22.79 -12.58
CA GLY A 181 14.73 -21.32 -12.53
C GLY A 181 13.94 -20.62 -13.63
N ASP A 182 13.33 -21.39 -14.54
CA ASP A 182 12.38 -20.85 -15.51
C ASP A 182 11.20 -20.18 -14.81
N ARG A 183 10.89 -18.95 -15.23
CA ARG A 183 9.73 -18.17 -14.79
C ARG A 183 8.43 -18.82 -15.27
N ALA A 184 7.37 -18.67 -14.49
CA ALA A 184 6.04 -19.09 -14.91
C ALA A 184 5.52 -18.24 -16.08
N TRP A 185 4.54 -18.78 -16.82
CA TRP A 185 3.86 -18.08 -17.90
C TRP A 185 2.84 -17.07 -17.35
N ALA A 186 2.73 -15.93 -18.01
CA ALA A 186 1.61 -15.01 -17.83
C ALA A 186 0.37 -15.64 -18.48
N THR A 187 -0.78 -15.54 -17.81
CA THR A 187 -2.07 -16.10 -18.22
C THR A 187 -2.94 -15.05 -18.91
#